data_AF-A0A1H9LK17-F1
#
_entry.id   AF-A0A1H9LK17-F1
#
_cell.length_a   1.000
_cell.length_b   1.000
_cell.length_c   1.000
_cell.angle_alpha   90.00
_cell.angle_beta   90.00
_cell.angle_gamma   90.00
#
_symmetry.space_group_name_H-M   'P 1'
#
loop_
_entity.id
_entity.type
_entity.pdbx_description
1 polymer ?
#
loop_
_entity_poly.entity_id
_entity_poly.type
_entity_poly.pdbx_seq_one_letter_code
_entity_poly.pdbx_strand_id
1 'polypeptide(L)' 'MLSSIGIPGLILILVIALVIFGPKKLPEIGKATGETLREFKKSARELTDEEKEQKNS' A
#
# COMPACT_ATOMS: atom_id res chain seq x y z
N MET A 1 -10.03 21.65 17.20
CA MET A 1 -11.27 20.84 17.40
C MET A 1 -11.20 19.49 16.68
N LEU A 2 -10.58 19.38 15.50
CA LEU A 2 -10.34 18.08 14.83
C LEU A 2 -9.17 17.29 15.43
N SER A 3 -8.09 17.96 15.89
CA SER A 3 -6.95 17.27 16.51
C SER A 3 -7.24 16.60 17.86
N SER A 4 -8.34 16.97 18.52
CA SER A 4 -8.81 16.33 19.77
C SER A 4 -9.60 15.04 19.54
N ILE A 5 -9.96 14.73 18.29
CA ILE A 5 -10.70 13.52 17.92
C ILE A 5 -9.77 12.30 17.81
N GLY A 6 -8.48 12.53 17.58
CA GLY A 6 -7.39 11.55 17.75
C GLY A 6 -7.62 10.18 17.08
N ILE A 7 -6.92 9.17 17.59
CA ILE A 7 -7.08 7.76 17.21
C ILE A 7 -8.55 7.28 17.35
N PRO A 8 -9.32 7.67 18.39
CA PRO A 8 -10.72 7.21 18.54
C PRO A 8 -11.64 7.57 17.36
N GLY A 9 -11.55 8.78 16.81
CA GLY A 9 -12.39 9.13 15.65
C GLY A 9 -11.96 8.46 14.36
N LEU A 10 -10.67 8.17 14.20
CA LEU A 10 -10.19 7.39 13.06
C LEU A 10 -10.74 5.96 13.11
N ILE A 11 -10.82 5.35 14.30
CA ILE A 11 -11.46 4.06 14.51
C ILE A 11 -12.95 4.11 14.13
N LEU A 12 -13.68 5.15 14.52
CA LEU A 12 -15.09 5.29 14.15
C LEU A 12 -15.29 5.35 12.63
N ILE A 13 -14.47 6.13 11.93
CA ILE A 13 -14.49 6.21 10.46
C ILE A 13 -14.17 4.85 9.84
N LEU A 14 -13.15 4.15 10.36
CA LEU A 14 -12.82 2.80 9.92
C LEU A 14 -13.98 1.83 10.11
N VAL A 15 -14.67 1.86 11.25
CA VAL A 15 -15.84 1.00 11.49
C VAL A 15 -16.93 1.25 10.47
N ILE A 16 -17.26 2.51 10.18
CA ILE A 16 -18.27 2.85 9.16
C ILE A 16 -17.83 2.35 7.77
N ALA A 17 -16.56 2.58 7.41
CA ALA A 17 -16.00 2.08 6.16
C ALA A 17 -16.05 0.55 6.08
N LEU A 18 -15.75 -0.15 7.17
CA LEU A 18 -15.81 -1.61 7.27
C LEU A 18 -17.24 -2.15 7.19
N VAL A 19 -18.26 -1.39 7.63
CA VAL A 19 -19.66 -1.78 7.45
C VAL A 19 -20.08 -1.69 5.98
N ILE A 20 -19.63 -0.64 5.28
CA ILE A 20 -19.97 -0.43 3.86
C ILE A 20 -19.19 -1.40 2.96
N PHE A 21 -17.87 -1.49 3.15
CA PHE A 21 -16.98 -2.28 2.30
C PHE A 21 -16.83 -3.72 2.80
N GLY A 22 -17.00 -3.98 4.09
CA GLY A 22 -16.74 -5.28 4.70
C GLY A 22 -15.28 -5.44 5.16
N PRO A 23 -15.03 -6.11 6.31
CA PRO A 23 -13.68 -6.24 6.87
C PRO A 23 -12.74 -7.13 6.06
N LYS A 24 -13.26 -7.95 5.15
CA LYS A 24 -12.45 -8.80 4.26
C LYS A 24 -11.91 -8.07 3.05
N LYS A 25 -12.55 -6.97 2.61
CA LYS A 25 -12.13 -6.24 1.41
C LYS A 25 -10.82 -5.48 1.60
N LEU A 26 -10.58 -4.89 2.77
CA LEU A 26 -9.33 -4.14 3.01
C LEU A 26 -8.08 -5.05 2.92
N PRO A 27 -8.02 -6.22 3.59
CA PRO A 27 -6.91 -7.16 3.42
C PRO A 27 -6.77 -7.71 1.99
N GLU A 28 -7.88 -7.95 1.30
CA GLU A 28 -7.89 -8.46 -0.07
C GLU A 28 -7.29 -7.45 -1.06
N ILE A 29 -7.73 -6.19 -0.98
CA ILE A 29 -7.16 -5.08 -1.78
C ILE A 29 -5.68 -4.87 -1.42
N GLY A 30 -5.33 -4.94 -0.13
CA GLY A 30 -3.96 -4.84 0.32
C GLY A 30 -3.06 -5.93 -0.24
N LYS A 31 -3.54 -7.18 -0.30
CA LYS A 31 -2.81 -8.30 -0.91
C LYS A 31 -2.60 -8.08 -2.41
N ALA A 32 -3.66 -7.78 -3.17
CA ALA A 32 -3.57 -7.56 -4.61
C ALA A 32 -2.65 -6.37 -4.97
N THR A 33 -2.80 -5.26 -4.24
CA THR A 33 -1.95 -4.08 -4.41
C THR A 33 -0.51 -4.40 -3.98
N GLY A 34 -0.32 -5.15 -2.89
CA GLY A 34 1.00 -5.53 -2.40
C GLY A 34 1.77 -6.45 -3.36
N GLU A 35 1.08 -7.39 -4.01
CA GLU A 35 1.66 -8.23 -5.06
C GLU A 35 2.08 -7.38 -6.26
N THR A 36 1.21 -6.46 -6.71
CA THR A 36 1.51 -5.52 -7.80
C THR A 36 2.73 -4.65 -7.47
N LEU A 37 2.78 -4.07 -6.27
CA LEU A 37 3.90 -3.24 -5.82
C LEU A 37 5.20 -4.04 -5.70
N ARG A 38 5.11 -5.32 -5.31
CA ARG A 38 6.26 -6.22 -5.21
C ARG A 38 6.86 -6.51 -6.59
N GLU A 39 6.02 -6.83 -7.57
CA GLU A 39 6.46 -7.03 -8.95
C GLU A 39 7.03 -5.74 -9.54
N PHE A 40 6.34 -4.62 -9.37
CA PHE A 40 6.82 -3.31 -9.80
C PHE A 40 8.21 -2.98 -9.22
N LYS A 41 8.41 -3.23 -7.91
CA LYS A 41 9.71 -3.03 -7.26
C LYS A 41 10.81 -3.94 -7.83
N LYS A 42 10.47 -5.18 -8.22
CA LYS A 42 11.42 -6.13 -8.81
C LYS A 42 11.86 -5.64 -10.19
N SER A 43 10.91 -5.32 -11.06
CA SER A 43 11.20 -4.78 -12.39
C SER A 43 11.96 -3.45 -12.33
N ALA A 44 11.58 -2.54 -11.42
CA ALA A 44 12.30 -1.28 -11.24
C ALA A 44 13.77 -1.49 -10.79
N ARG A 45 14.04 -2.54 -10.01
CA ARG A 45 15.42 -2.89 -9.60
C ARG A 45 16.22 -3.46 -10.75
N GLU A 46 15.64 -4.39 -11.51
CA GLU A 46 16.28 -4.97 -12.70
C GLU A 46 16.71 -3.86 -13.67
N LEU A 47 15.83 -2.90 -13.97
CA LEU A 47 16.15 -1.74 -14.80
C LEU A 47 17.30 -0.89 -14.23
N THR A 48 17.27 -0.62 -12.92
CA THR A 48 18.32 0.20 -12.26
C THR A 48 19.67 -0.53 -12.20
N ASP A 49 19.66 -1.84 -12.06
CA ASP A 49 20.88 -2.66 -11.96
C ASP A 49 21.49 -2.89 -13.36
N GLU A 50 20.68 -3.06 -14.41
CA GLU A 50 21.12 -3.09 -15.81
C GLU A 50 21.78 -1.76 -16.24
N GLU A 51 21.22 -0.61 -15.83
CA GLU A 51 21.81 0.71 -16.08
C GLU A 51 23.18 0.90 -15.41
N LYS A 52 23.40 0.26 -14.25
CA LYS A 52 24.69 0.32 -13.54
C LYS A 52 25.75 -0.57 -14.17
N GLU A 53 25.36 -1.72 -14.72
CA GLU A 53 26.28 -2.67 -15.32
C GLU A 53 26.80 -2.18 -16.69
N GLN A 54 25.96 -1.49 -17.47
CA GLN A 54 26.37 -0.85 -18.73
C GLN A 54 27.29 0.37 -18.53
N LYS A 55 27.27 1.03 -17.37
CA LYS A 55 28.10 2.21 -17.09
C LYS A 55 29.52 1.86 -16.63
N ASN A 56 29.78 0.59 -16.31
CA ASN A 56 31.05 0.10 -15.76
C ASN A 56 31.87 -0.75 -16.75
N SER A 57 31.38 -0.89 -18.00
CA SER A 57 32.09 -1.46 -19.16
C SER A 57 32.37 -0.38 -20.18
#